data_AF-A0A1G9S3I2-F1
#
_entry.id   AF-A0A1G9S3I2-F1
#
_cell.length_a   1.000
_cell.length_b   1.000
_cell.length_c   1.000
_cell.angle_alpha   90.00
_cell.angle_beta   90.00
_cell.angle_gamma   90.00
#
_symmetry.space_group_name_H-M   'P 1'
#
loop_
_entity.id
_entity.type
_entity.pdbx_description
1 polymer ?
#
loop_
_entity_poly.entity_id
_entity_poly.type
_entity_poly.pdbx_seq_one_letter_code
_entity_poly.pdbx_strand_id
1 'polypeptide(L)'
;MVSTALGALIALVAMLLNERVKWQREQVSNRRKQCHEIYASFLSALTEAHERMRESPAAEVRDAFREANCYPLRYQLAIVAGQEVVDGGEAAFQIIRDIRDLLAQGVRIDSAEYKALRKRFGAALRELQRRMRSELGVGPIDLAGGS
;
A
#
# COMPACT_ATOMS: atom_id res chain seq x y z
N MET A 1 -33.32 29.62 40.06
CA MET A 1 -32.34 29.92 38.99
C MET A 1 -31.04 29.11 39.07
N VAL A 2 -30.72 28.48 40.21
CA VAL A 2 -29.54 27.62 40.37
C VAL A 2 -29.62 26.31 39.54
N SER A 3 -30.82 25.78 39.30
CA SER A 3 -31.02 24.53 38.53
C SER A 3 -30.73 24.68 37.03
N THR A 4 -31.08 25.81 36.43
CA THR A 4 -30.87 26.09 34.99
C THR A 4 -29.38 26.26 34.67
N ALA A 5 -28.61 26.89 35.55
CA ALA A 5 -27.18 27.09 35.38
C ALA A 5 -26.41 25.74 35.39
N LEU A 6 -26.80 24.82 36.26
CA LEU A 6 -26.19 23.50 36.34
C LEU A 6 -26.51 22.63 35.11
N GLY A 7 -27.75 22.68 34.61
CA GLY A 7 -28.15 21.96 33.40
C GLY A 7 -27.41 22.44 32.15
N ALA A 8 -27.22 23.75 32.01
CA ALA A 8 -26.45 24.34 30.90
C ALA A 8 -24.97 23.92 30.93
N LEU A 9 -24.36 23.89 32.13
CA LEU A 9 -22.97 23.46 32.29
C LEU A 9 -22.78 21.99 31.90
N ILE A 10 -23.68 21.10 32.32
CA ILE A 10 -23.64 19.67 31.97
C ILE A 10 -23.78 19.47 30.45
N ALA A 11 -24.70 20.21 29.81
CA ALA A 11 -24.89 20.15 28.36
C ALA A 11 -23.63 20.57 27.59
N LEU A 12 -22.96 21.64 28.01
CA LEU A 12 -21.73 22.12 27.38
C LEU A 12 -20.57 21.13 27.54
N VAL A 13 -20.41 20.53 28.72
CA VAL A 13 -19.39 19.49 28.95
C VAL A 13 -19.66 18.26 28.09
N ALA A 14 -20.92 17.81 27.99
CA ALA A 14 -21.31 16.69 27.13
C ALA A 14 -21.07 17.00 25.64
N MET A 15 -21.34 18.23 25.20
CA MET A 15 -21.10 18.68 23.84
C MET A 15 -19.62 18.67 23.48
N LEU A 16 -18.76 19.24 24.34
CA LEU A 16 -17.31 19.27 24.13
C LEU A 16 -16.68 17.87 24.10
N LEU A 17 -17.17 16.96 24.96
CA LEU A 17 -16.74 15.55 24.93
C LEU A 17 -17.16 14.87 23.62
N ASN A 18 -18.39 15.09 23.17
CA ASN A 18 -18.89 14.54 21.92
C ASN A 18 -18.11 15.06 20.70
N GLU A 19 -17.80 16.36 20.67
CA GLU A 19 -16.97 16.97 19.64
C GLU A 19 -15.56 16.38 19.62
N ARG A 20 -14.94 16.16 20.78
CA ARG A 20 -13.60 15.55 20.86
C ARG A 20 -13.59 14.11 20.35
N VAL A 21 -14.58 13.30 20.71
CA VAL A 21 -14.70 11.92 20.21
C VAL A 21 -14.99 11.91 18.71
N LYS A 22 -15.84 12.82 18.21
CA LYS A 22 -16.10 12.99 16.79
C LYS A 22 -14.81 13.34 16.02
N TRP A 23 -14.04 14.31 16.50
CA TRP A 23 -12.77 14.70 15.90
C TRP A 23 -11.78 13.53 15.85
N GLN A 24 -11.64 12.78 16.95
CA GLN A 24 -10.75 11.61 16.95
C GLN A 24 -11.20 10.53 15.95
N ARG A 25 -12.50 10.25 15.86
CA ARG A 25 -13.03 9.31 14.87
C ARG A 25 -12.81 9.78 13.44
N GLU A 26 -13.00 11.07 13.17
CA GLU A 26 -12.75 11.66 11.85
C GLU A 26 -11.27 11.58 11.47
N GLN A 27 -10.35 11.83 12.41
CA GLN A 27 -8.92 11.69 12.18
C GLN A 27 -8.51 10.25 11.86
N VAL A 28 -9.02 9.27 12.62
CA VAL A 28 -8.79 7.84 12.34
C VAL A 28 -9.37 7.43 10.99
N SER A 29 -10.58 7.89 10.67
CA SER A 29 -11.24 7.62 9.38
C SER A 29 -10.45 8.22 8.21
N ASN A 30 -10.03 9.48 8.31
CA ASN A 30 -9.26 10.16 7.27
C ASN A 30 -7.90 9.50 7.06
N ARG A 31 -7.18 9.15 8.14
CA ARG A 31 -5.92 8.41 8.03
C ARG A 31 -6.13 7.05 7.35
N ARG A 32 -7.18 6.32 7.71
CA ARG A 32 -7.50 5.03 7.08
C ARG A 32 -7.80 5.17 5.58
N LYS A 33 -8.52 6.22 5.17
CA LYS A 33 -8.78 6.53 3.76
C LYS A 33 -7.48 6.84 3.02
N GLN A 34 -6.64 7.71 3.58
CA GLN A 34 -5.36 8.07 2.98
C GLN A 34 -4.42 6.86 2.84
N CYS A 35 -4.31 6.02 3.88
CA CYS A 35 -3.56 4.78 3.80
C CYS A 35 -4.13 3.86 2.72
N HIS A 36 -5.46 3.67 2.67
CA HIS A 36 -6.10 2.84 1.65
C HIS A 36 -5.79 3.30 0.22
N GLU A 37 -5.89 4.61 -0.05
CA GLU A 37 -5.59 5.19 -1.37
C GLU A 37 -4.12 4.94 -1.75
N ILE A 38 -3.17 5.26 -0.87
CA ILE A 38 -1.73 5.03 -1.13
C ILE A 38 -1.42 3.54 -1.32
N TYR A 39 -2.05 2.65 -0.54
CA TYR A 39 -1.83 1.20 -0.63
C TYR A 39 -2.32 0.65 -1.96
N ALA A 40 -3.52 1.04 -2.39
CA ALA A 40 -4.07 0.66 -3.68
C ALA A 40 -3.20 1.19 -4.82
N SER A 41 -2.82 2.47 -4.80
CA SER A 41 -1.97 3.06 -5.83
C SER A 41 -0.61 2.39 -5.92
N PHE A 42 0.03 2.06 -4.78
CA PHE A 42 1.33 1.40 -4.78
C PHE A 42 1.26 -0.03 -5.34
N LEU A 43 0.27 -0.82 -4.94
CA LEU A 43 0.07 -2.18 -5.48
C LEU A 43 -0.21 -2.16 -7.00
N SER A 44 -1.03 -1.22 -7.45
CA SER A 44 -1.31 -1.01 -8.88
C SER A 44 -0.04 -0.66 -9.64
N ALA A 45 0.74 0.31 -9.15
CA ALA A 45 1.99 0.72 -9.79
C ALA A 45 3.00 -0.43 -9.90
N LEU A 46 3.14 -1.27 -8.87
CA LEU A 46 4.03 -2.44 -8.92
C LEU A 46 3.57 -3.45 -9.98
N THR A 47 2.27 -3.71 -10.07
CA THR A 47 1.70 -4.66 -11.03
C THR A 47 1.80 -4.12 -12.45
N GLU A 48 1.50 -2.84 -12.63
CA GLU A 48 1.58 -2.13 -13.90
C GLU A 48 3.03 -2.05 -14.41
N ALA A 49 4.00 -1.78 -13.53
CA ALA A 49 5.42 -1.87 -13.85
C ALA A 49 5.78 -3.28 -14.36
N HIS A 50 5.31 -4.32 -13.67
CA HIS A 50 5.61 -5.70 -14.06
C HIS A 50 5.06 -6.04 -15.45
N GLU A 51 3.79 -5.71 -15.71
CA GLU A 51 3.17 -6.00 -17.01
C GLU A 51 3.83 -5.21 -18.14
N ARG A 52 4.07 -3.90 -17.97
CA ARG A 52 4.76 -3.10 -19.00
C ARG A 52 6.14 -3.64 -19.31
N MET A 53 6.96 -3.92 -18.29
CA MET A 53 8.30 -4.46 -18.51
C MET A 53 8.28 -5.81 -19.23
N ARG A 54 7.24 -6.64 -19.01
CA ARG A 54 7.09 -7.95 -19.66
C ARG A 54 6.83 -7.82 -21.16
N GLU A 55 6.17 -6.75 -21.57
CA GLU A 55 5.81 -6.47 -22.96
C GLU A 55 6.86 -5.63 -23.69
N SER A 56 7.72 -4.93 -22.94
CA SER A 56 8.78 -4.10 -23.50
C SER A 56 9.97 -4.89 -24.04
N PRO A 57 10.60 -4.43 -25.13
CA PRO A 57 11.92 -4.91 -25.51
C PRO A 57 12.96 -4.54 -24.44
N ALA A 58 14.04 -5.32 -24.34
CA ALA A 58 15.06 -5.18 -23.30
C ALA A 58 15.63 -3.75 -23.17
N ALA A 59 15.77 -3.03 -24.29
CA ALA A 59 16.26 -1.65 -24.30
C ALA A 59 15.31 -0.65 -23.61
N GLU A 60 14.01 -0.93 -23.59
CA GLU A 60 12.95 -0.02 -23.09
C GLU A 60 12.45 -0.41 -21.70
N VAL A 61 12.81 -1.60 -21.18
CA VAL A 61 12.38 -2.10 -19.86
C VAL A 61 12.58 -1.08 -18.73
N ARG A 62 13.70 -0.35 -18.75
CA ARG A 62 13.99 0.66 -17.71
C ARG A 62 13.07 1.87 -17.80
N ASP A 63 12.65 2.25 -19.00
CA ASP A 63 11.72 3.37 -19.21
C ASP A 63 10.30 2.94 -18.84
N ALA A 64 9.87 1.76 -19.26
CA ALA A 64 8.62 1.14 -18.83
C ALA A 64 8.48 1.07 -17.30
N PHE A 65 9.56 0.74 -16.58
CA PHE A 65 9.58 0.76 -15.11
C PHE A 65 9.45 2.16 -14.53
N ARG A 66 10.11 3.17 -15.14
CA ARG A 66 10.07 4.57 -14.66
C ARG A 66 8.66 5.16 -14.81
N GLU A 67 7.99 4.87 -15.92
CA GLU A 67 6.64 5.36 -16.22
C GLU A 67 5.58 4.87 -15.23
N ALA A 68 5.75 3.69 -14.66
CA ALA A 68 4.85 3.15 -13.64
C ALA A 68 4.91 3.88 -12.29
N ASN A 69 5.80 4.86 -12.13
CA ASN A 69 5.83 5.80 -11.00
C ASN A 69 5.95 5.14 -9.60
N CYS A 70 6.64 4.00 -9.51
CA CYS A 70 6.75 3.25 -8.24
C CYS A 70 7.56 4.01 -7.16
N TYR A 71 8.52 4.87 -7.54
CA TYR A 71 9.38 5.57 -6.57
C TYR A 71 8.62 6.60 -5.73
N PRO A 72 7.85 7.55 -6.30
CA PRO A 72 7.08 8.48 -5.48
C PRO A 72 6.08 7.78 -4.56
N LEU A 73 5.41 6.74 -5.05
CA LEU A 73 4.47 5.96 -4.24
C LEU A 73 5.16 5.22 -3.09
N ARG A 74 6.39 4.74 -3.29
CA ARG A 74 7.23 4.17 -2.21
C ARG A 74 7.51 5.19 -1.11
N TYR A 75 7.83 6.44 -1.47
CA TYR A 75 8.05 7.49 -0.48
C TYR A 75 6.76 7.88 0.25
N GLN A 76 5.64 7.97 -0.47
CA GLN A 76 4.35 8.22 0.16
C GLN A 76 3.95 7.10 1.12
N LEU A 77 4.21 5.84 0.76
CA LEU A 77 4.00 4.69 1.64
C LEU A 77 4.78 4.85 2.95
N ALA A 78 6.06 5.21 2.88
CA ALA A 78 6.91 5.41 4.06
C ALA A 78 6.45 6.57 4.98
N ILE A 79 5.70 7.54 4.44
CA ILE A 79 5.14 8.65 5.22
C ILE A 79 3.88 8.23 5.97
N VAL A 80 3.01 7.44 5.33
CA VAL A 80 1.67 7.17 5.86
C VAL A 80 1.59 5.84 6.63
N ALA A 81 2.36 4.83 6.24
CA ALA A 81 2.21 3.46 6.70
C ALA A 81 3.01 3.16 7.98
N GLY A 82 2.63 2.09 8.68
CA GLY A 82 3.43 1.50 9.74
C GLY A 82 4.62 0.71 9.20
N GLN A 83 5.61 0.44 10.07
CA GLN A 83 6.88 -0.20 9.70
C GLN A 83 6.70 -1.54 8.96
N GLU A 84 5.78 -2.40 9.42
CA GLU A 84 5.51 -3.70 8.80
C GLU A 84 5.10 -3.59 7.32
N VAL A 85 4.26 -2.59 7.00
CA VAL A 85 3.83 -2.32 5.62
C VAL A 85 4.97 -1.73 4.81
N VAL A 86 5.78 -0.84 5.40
CA VAL A 86 6.96 -0.27 4.73
C VAL A 86 7.96 -1.37 4.37
N ASP A 87 8.27 -2.28 5.29
CA ASP A 87 9.21 -3.38 5.05
C ASP A 87 8.72 -4.33 3.96
N GLY A 88 7.42 -4.67 3.98
CA GLY A 88 6.81 -5.48 2.93
C GLY A 88 6.81 -4.77 1.57
N GLY A 89 6.60 -3.45 1.58
CA GLY A 89 6.66 -2.59 0.40
C GLY A 89 8.05 -2.57 -0.21
N GLU A 90 9.08 -2.41 0.61
CA GLU A 90 10.48 -2.43 0.16
C GLU A 90 10.88 -3.81 -0.38
N ALA A 91 10.45 -4.89 0.27
CA ALA A 91 10.71 -6.24 -0.21
C ALA A 91 10.10 -6.49 -1.60
N ALA A 92 8.85 -6.08 -1.82
CA ALA A 92 8.20 -6.17 -3.13
C ALA A 92 8.89 -5.26 -4.17
N PHE A 93 9.26 -4.05 -3.76
CA PHE A 93 9.96 -3.07 -4.61
C PHE A 93 11.33 -3.57 -5.07
N GLN A 94 12.10 -4.21 -4.19
CA GLN A 94 13.38 -4.78 -4.55
C GLN A 94 13.23 -5.92 -5.57
N ILE A 95 12.26 -6.82 -5.38
CA ILE A 95 12.06 -7.92 -6.32
C ILE A 95 11.65 -7.41 -7.71
N ILE A 96 10.80 -6.39 -7.80
CA ILE A 96 10.42 -5.83 -9.12
C ILE A 96 11.61 -5.13 -9.80
N ARG A 97 12.55 -4.55 -9.03
CA ARG A 97 13.82 -4.05 -9.58
C ARG A 97 14.70 -5.18 -10.09
N ASP A 98 14.76 -6.31 -9.39
CA ASP A 98 15.50 -7.48 -9.85
C ASP A 98 14.90 -7.99 -11.17
N ILE A 99 13.56 -8.01 -11.31
CA ILE A 99 12.87 -8.35 -12.57
C ILE A 99 13.25 -7.35 -13.68
N ARG A 100 13.20 -6.04 -13.40
CA ARG A 100 13.61 -5.00 -14.34
C ARG A 100 15.03 -5.24 -14.84
N ASP A 101 15.96 -5.47 -13.92
CA ASP A 101 17.37 -5.62 -14.26
C ASP A 101 17.63 -6.93 -15.03
N LEU A 102 16.87 -8.00 -14.75
CA LEU A 102 16.89 -9.25 -15.50
C LEU A 102 16.36 -9.07 -16.94
N LEU A 103 15.19 -8.45 -17.10
CA LEU A 103 14.58 -8.23 -18.41
C LEU A 103 15.38 -7.23 -19.25
N ALA A 104 15.98 -6.21 -18.63
CA ALA A 104 16.86 -5.26 -19.31
C ALA A 104 18.16 -5.90 -19.83
N GLN A 105 18.53 -7.08 -19.34
CA GLN A 105 19.64 -7.89 -19.89
C GLN A 105 19.19 -8.77 -21.07
N GLY A 106 17.91 -8.74 -21.45
CA GLY A 106 17.38 -9.55 -22.55
C GLY A 106 17.02 -10.99 -22.16
N VAL A 107 17.00 -11.31 -20.86
CA VAL A 107 16.56 -12.63 -20.38
C VAL A 107 15.09 -12.83 -20.71
N ARG A 108 14.77 -13.99 -21.28
CA ARG A 108 13.42 -14.32 -21.73
C ARG A 108 12.48 -14.63 -20.57
N ILE A 109 11.20 -14.31 -20.74
CA ILE A 109 10.13 -14.56 -19.77
C ILE A 109 9.82 -16.07 -19.54
N ASP A 110 10.28 -16.95 -20.41
CA ASP A 110 10.14 -18.40 -20.27
C ASP A 110 11.29 -19.03 -19.44
N SER A 111 12.32 -18.26 -19.12
CA SER A 111 13.48 -18.70 -18.33
C SER A 111 13.11 -19.09 -16.90
N ALA A 112 13.91 -19.99 -16.32
CA ALA A 112 13.76 -20.39 -14.92
C ALA A 112 13.99 -19.22 -13.95
N GLU A 113 14.94 -18.35 -14.26
CA GLU A 113 15.30 -17.17 -13.47
C GLU A 113 14.13 -16.19 -13.38
N TYR A 114 13.52 -15.84 -14.51
CA TYR A 114 12.34 -14.98 -14.54
C TYR A 114 11.17 -15.61 -13.79
N LYS A 115 10.89 -16.90 -14.01
CA LYS A 115 9.80 -17.60 -13.31
C LYS A 115 10.00 -17.61 -11.80
N ALA A 116 11.23 -17.78 -11.32
CA ALA A 116 11.57 -17.72 -9.90
C ALA A 116 11.32 -16.32 -9.32
N LEU A 117 11.77 -15.26 -10.00
CA LEU A 117 11.50 -13.88 -9.58
C LEU A 117 10.00 -13.54 -9.62
N ARG A 118 9.27 -13.92 -10.67
CA ARG A 118 7.81 -13.73 -10.76
C ARG A 118 7.08 -14.40 -9.59
N LYS A 119 7.46 -15.63 -9.23
CA LYS A 119 6.87 -16.33 -8.08
C LYS A 119 7.14 -15.60 -6.76
N ARG A 120 8.39 -15.13 -6.56
CA ARG A 120 8.78 -14.34 -5.38
C ARG A 120 8.02 -13.01 -5.32
N PHE A 121 7.87 -12.33 -6.45
CA PHE A 121 7.13 -11.07 -6.55
C PHE A 121 5.67 -11.25 -6.18
N GLY A 122 4.99 -12.26 -6.74
CA GLY A 122 3.60 -12.56 -6.37
C GLY A 122 3.42 -12.93 -4.89
N ALA A 123 4.39 -13.65 -4.30
CA ALA A 123 4.39 -13.93 -2.87
C ALA A 123 4.56 -12.67 -2.01
N ALA A 124 5.48 -11.77 -2.41
CA ALA A 124 5.71 -10.50 -1.74
C ALA A 124 4.49 -9.57 -1.81
N LEU A 125 3.81 -9.48 -2.96
CA LEU A 125 2.57 -8.72 -3.09
C LEU A 125 1.46 -9.24 -2.16
N ARG A 126 1.29 -10.56 -2.05
CA ARG A 126 0.31 -11.16 -1.14
C ARG A 126 0.64 -10.89 0.33
N GLU A 127 1.91 -10.98 0.71
CA GLU A 127 2.37 -10.63 2.06
C GLU A 127 2.11 -9.15 2.35
N LEU A 128 2.49 -8.25 1.45
CA LEU A 128 2.26 -6.83 1.58
C LEU A 128 0.76 -6.50 1.74
N GLN A 129 -0.09 -7.10 0.91
CA GLN A 129 -1.53 -6.92 1.00
C GLN A 129 -2.08 -7.40 2.35
N ARG A 130 -1.59 -8.53 2.90
CA ARG A 130 -1.99 -9.00 4.24
C ARG A 130 -1.60 -7.99 5.32
N ARG A 131 -0.40 -7.43 5.27
CA ARG A 131 0.07 -6.41 6.23
C ARG A 131 -0.76 -5.12 6.12
N MET A 132 -1.00 -4.63 4.91
CA MET A 132 -1.86 -3.46 4.65
C MET A 132 -3.27 -3.65 5.19
N ARG A 133 -3.87 -4.82 4.99
CA ARG A 133 -5.21 -5.15 5.52
C ARG A 133 -5.23 -5.17 7.03
N SER A 134 -4.24 -5.83 7.65
CA SER A 134 -4.09 -5.88 9.10
C SER A 134 -3.99 -4.47 9.69
N GLU A 135 -3.18 -3.59 9.08
CA GLU A 135 -3.04 -2.21 9.53
C GLU A 135 -4.35 -1.41 9.36
N LEU A 136 -5.10 -1.65 8.28
CA LEU A 136 -6.42 -1.05 8.09
C LEU A 136 -7.49 -1.67 9.00
N GLY A 137 -7.19 -2.65 9.85
CA GLY A 137 -8.18 -3.36 10.68
C GLY A 137 -9.21 -4.12 9.85
N VAL A 138 -8.87 -4.49 8.61
CA VAL A 138 -9.67 -5.37 7.76
C VAL A 138 -9.03 -6.75 7.90
N GLY A 139 -9.74 -7.72 8.47
CA GLY A 139 -9.20 -9.05 8.79
C GLY A 139 -8.51 -9.76 7.60
N PRO A 140 -7.83 -10.89 7.84
CA PRO A 140 -7.11 -11.60 6.79
C PRO A 140 -8.03 -11.95 5.61
N ILE A 141 -7.49 -11.93 4.39
CA ILE A 141 -8.16 -12.48 3.22
C ILE A 141 -7.43 -13.76 2.84
N ASP A 142 -8.19 -14.85 2.69
CA ASP A 142 -7.66 -16.10 2.16
C ASP A 142 -7.79 -16.06 0.64
N LEU A 143 -6.70 -15.75 -0.04
CA LEU A 143 -6.61 -15.78 -1.51
C LEU A 143 -5.92 -17.08 -1.93
N ALA A 144 -6.56 -18.20 -1.66
CA ALA A 144 -6.22 -19.48 -2.25
C ALA A 144 -6.57 -19.48 -3.75
N GLY A 145 -5.79 -18.81 -4.61
CA GLY A 145 -6.10 -18.85 -6.05
C GLY A 145 -5.39 -17.93 -7.05
N GLY A 146 -4.18 -17.43 -6.80
CA GLY A 146 -3.46 -16.59 -7.78
C GLY A 146 -2.10 -17.16 -8.17
N SER A 147 -2.06 -17.94 -9.26
CA SER A 147 -0.86 -18.52 -9.90
C SER A 147 -0.48 -17.76 -11.17
#